data_AF-A0A969VN18-F1
#
_entry.id   AF-A0A969VN18-F1
#
_cell.length_a   1.000
_cell.length_b   1.000
_cell.length_c   1.000
_cell.angle_alpha   90.00
_cell.angle_beta   90.00
_cell.angle_gamma   90.00
#
_symmetry.space_group_name_H-M   'P 1'
#
loop_
_entity.id
_entity.type
_entity.pdbx_description
1 polymer ?
#
loop_
_entity_poly.entity_id
_entity_poly.type
_entity_poly.pdbx_seq_one_letter_code
_entity_poly.pdbx_strand_id
1 'polypeptide(L)'
;MLYSLAKLKEAILFNTVEVLPTNNNQLDEELELLISKANSSGELIKHYIGFEISGKIHIGTGIMSALKIKKLQDAGVHCTIFLADYHTFLNEKLDGKIETIRKVSKNILLQ
;
A
#
# COMPACT_ATOMS: atom_id res chain seq x y z
N MET A 1 -22.43 7.40 3.63
CA MET A 1 -21.02 7.51 4.05
C MET A 1 -20.17 6.66 3.12
N LEU A 2 -19.08 7.22 2.61
CA LEU A 2 -18.17 6.52 1.68
C LEU A 2 -17.43 5.37 2.35
N TYR A 3 -17.22 5.45 3.66
CA TYR A 3 -16.42 4.51 4.44
C TYR A 3 -17.21 3.90 5.59
N SER A 4 -16.95 2.62 5.87
CA SER A 4 -17.47 1.87 7.03
C SER A 4 -16.29 1.48 7.93
N LEU A 5 -16.40 1.75 9.24
CA LEU A 5 -15.37 1.38 10.21
C LEU A 5 -15.04 -0.11 10.15
N ALA A 6 -16.07 -0.96 10.17
CA ALA A 6 -15.90 -2.41 10.12
C ALA A 6 -15.15 -2.87 8.86
N LYS A 7 -15.54 -2.37 7.67
CA LYS A 7 -14.88 -2.72 6.41
C LYS A 7 -13.43 -2.24 6.37
N LEU A 8 -13.18 -1.00 6.80
CA LEU A 8 -11.84 -0.43 6.79
C LEU A 8 -10.92 -1.15 7.78
N LYS A 9 -11.42 -1.40 9.00
CA LYS A 9 -10.68 -2.15 10.03
C LYS A 9 -10.39 -3.58 9.59
N GLU A 10 -11.35 -4.29 9.01
CA GLU A 10 -11.12 -5.62 8.44
C GLU A 10 -10.02 -5.58 7.36
N ALA A 11 -10.10 -4.63 6.42
CA ALA A 11 -9.12 -4.48 5.36
C ALA A 11 -7.72 -4.18 5.90
N ILE A 12 -7.60 -3.34 6.94
CA ILE A 12 -6.34 -3.00 7.60
C ILE A 12 -5.77 -4.19 8.36
N LEU A 13 -6.57 -4.95 9.10
CA LEU A 13 -6.10 -6.08 9.91
C LEU A 13 -5.82 -7.35 9.11
N PHE A 14 -6.43 -7.52 7.93
CA PHE A 14 -6.33 -8.73 7.10
C PHE A 14 -4.87 -9.15 6.85
N ASN A 15 -4.40 -10.25 7.45
CA ASN A 15 -3.02 -10.74 7.29
C ASN A 15 -1.93 -9.67 7.58
N THR A 16 -2.22 -8.70 8.45
CA THR A 16 -1.24 -7.73 8.91
C THR A 16 -0.61 -8.23 10.20
N VAL A 17 0.72 -8.21 10.27
CA VAL A 17 1.45 -8.66 11.46
C VAL A 17 1.25 -7.71 12.64
N GLU A 18 1.31 -6.41 12.37
CA GLU A 18 1.17 -5.36 13.38
C GLU A 18 0.52 -4.12 12.76
N VAL A 19 -0.38 -3.50 13.52
CA VAL A 19 -0.97 -2.21 13.19
C VAL A 19 -0.69 -1.27 14.36
N LEU A 20 -0.23 -0.07 14.04
CA LEU A 20 -0.08 1.01 15.00
C LEU A 20 -1.28 1.94 14.90
N PRO A 21 -1.84 2.40 16.04
CA PRO A 21 -1.47 2.00 17.41
C PRO A 21 -1.88 0.55 17.74
N THR A 22 -1.10 -0.11 18.61
CA THR A 22 -1.38 -1.51 19.04
C THR A 22 -2.55 -1.61 20.02
N ASN A 23 -2.93 -0.51 20.67
CA ASN A 23 -4.10 -0.45 21.53
C ASN A 23 -5.38 -0.39 20.67
N ASN A 24 -6.26 -1.38 20.83
CA ASN A 24 -7.48 -1.49 20.02
C ASN A 24 -8.44 -0.30 20.16
N ASN A 25 -8.59 0.27 21.36
CA ASN A 25 -9.48 1.41 21.57
C ASN A 25 -8.92 2.65 20.86
N GLN A 26 -7.61 2.88 20.98
CA GLN A 26 -6.94 3.97 20.30
C GLN A 26 -7.00 3.81 18.77
N LEU A 27 -6.83 2.58 18.27
CA LEU A 27 -6.96 2.28 16.85
C LEU A 27 -8.37 2.61 16.34
N ASP A 28 -9.41 2.23 17.09
CA ASP A 28 -10.79 2.52 16.72
C ASP A 28 -11.07 4.02 16.70
N GLU A 29 -10.59 4.76 17.70
CA GLU A 29 -10.70 6.24 17.74
C GLU A 29 -10.01 6.90 16.55
N GLU A 30 -8.80 6.47 16.18
CA GLU A 30 -8.07 7.01 15.02
C GLU A 30 -8.76 6.69 13.69
N LEU A 31 -9.30 5.48 13.53
CA LEU A 31 -10.03 5.09 12.32
C LEU A 31 -11.36 5.85 12.20
N GLU A 32 -12.09 6.03 13.29
CA GLU A 32 -13.31 6.85 13.30
C GLU A 32 -13.01 8.31 12.93
N LEU A 33 -11.93 8.87 13.48
CA LEU A 33 -11.48 10.22 13.15
C LEU A 33 -11.11 10.33 11.66
N LEU A 34 -10.39 9.35 11.12
CA LEU A 34 -10.02 9.30 9.71
C LEU A 34 -11.26 9.24 8.79
N ILE A 35 -12.22 8.39 9.13
CA ILE A 35 -13.49 8.23 8.41
C ILE A 35 -14.31 9.53 8.46
N SER A 36 -14.40 10.16 9.63
CA SER A 36 -15.10 11.43 9.83
C SER A 36 -14.49 12.54 8.96
N LYS A 37 -13.16 12.66 8.94
CA LYS A 37 -12.44 13.60 8.07
C LYS A 37 -12.71 13.35 6.59
N ALA A 38 -12.59 12.10 6.15
CA ALA A 38 -12.83 11.73 4.74
C ALA A 38 -14.28 12.01 4.30
N ASN A 39 -15.26 11.68 5.15
CA ASN A 39 -16.67 11.93 4.84
C ASN A 39 -17.03 13.42 4.85
N SER A 40 -16.38 14.24 5.67
CA SER A 40 -16.66 15.67 5.78
C SER A 40 -15.96 16.51 4.70
N SER A 41 -14.71 16.18 4.36
CA SER A 41 -13.98 16.87 3.28
C SER A 41 -14.35 16.38 1.88
N GLY A 42 -14.88 15.16 1.77
CA GLY A 42 -15.08 14.47 0.50
C GLY A 42 -13.78 13.91 -0.10
N GLU A 43 -12.65 14.04 0.59
CA GLU A 43 -11.38 13.46 0.16
C GLU A 43 -11.34 11.96 0.47
N LEU A 44 -10.81 11.19 -0.48
CA LEU A 44 -10.63 9.75 -0.30
C LEU A 44 -9.50 9.47 0.70
N ILE A 45 -9.69 8.43 1.52
CA ILE A 45 -8.60 7.86 2.33
C ILE A 45 -7.53 7.33 1.37
N LYS A 46 -6.27 7.73 1.57
CA LYS A 46 -5.15 7.36 0.72
C LYS A 46 -4.27 6.33 1.43
N HIS A 47 -3.79 5.36 0.67
CA HIS A 47 -2.79 4.39 1.10
C HIS A 47 -1.66 4.36 0.09
N TYR A 48 -0.42 4.18 0.55
CA TYR A 48 0.73 3.96 -0.32
C TYR A 48 1.53 2.73 0.09
N ILE A 49 2.11 2.05 -0.89
CA ILE A 49 3.12 1.00 -0.67
C ILE A 49 4.26 1.18 -1.66
N GLY A 50 5.49 1.13 -1.16
CA GLY A 50 6.71 1.23 -1.95
C GLY A 50 7.30 -0.14 -2.23
N PHE A 51 7.72 -0.38 -3.48
CA PHE A 51 8.54 -1.55 -3.84
C PHE A 51 9.89 -1.09 -4.37
N GLU A 52 10.97 -1.63 -3.80
CA GLU A 52 12.30 -1.59 -4.40
C GLU A 52 12.39 -2.65 -5.51
N ILE A 53 13.01 -2.29 -6.62
CA ILE A 53 13.07 -3.15 -7.81
C ILE A 53 14.41 -3.85 -7.83
N SER A 54 14.50 -4.96 -7.12
CA SER A 54 15.72 -5.78 -7.06
C SER A 54 15.78 -6.89 -8.12
N GLY A 55 14.76 -7.02 -8.98
CA GLY A 55 14.67 -8.08 -9.98
C GLY A 55 13.23 -8.51 -10.25
N LYS A 56 13.02 -9.81 -10.51
CA LYS A 56 11.67 -10.40 -10.67
C LYS A 56 10.91 -10.34 -9.35
N ILE A 57 9.61 -10.03 -9.41
CA ILE A 57 8.74 -10.09 -8.24
C ILE A 57 8.67 -11.53 -7.73
N HIS A 58 9.01 -11.72 -6.45
CA HIS A 58 8.79 -12.98 -5.77
C HIS A 58 7.30 -13.16 -5.44
N ILE A 59 6.82 -14.40 -5.53
CA ILE A 59 5.40 -14.72 -5.38
C ILE A 59 4.81 -14.26 -4.04
N GLY A 60 5.60 -14.37 -2.96
CA GLY A 60 5.19 -13.93 -1.62
C GLY A 60 4.90 -12.43 -1.56
N THR A 61 5.85 -11.60 -2.01
CA THR A 61 5.70 -10.14 -2.01
C THR A 61 4.61 -9.69 -2.97
N GLY A 62 4.56 -10.26 -4.18
CA GLY A 62 3.54 -9.92 -5.17
C GLY A 62 2.12 -10.24 -4.71
N ILE A 63 1.87 -11.49 -4.33
CA ILE A 63 0.51 -11.94 -3.99
C ILE A 63 0.03 -11.32 -2.68
N MET A 64 0.84 -11.33 -1.63
CA MET A 64 0.40 -10.83 -0.32
C MET A 64 0.09 -9.34 -0.35
N SER A 65 0.96 -8.54 -0.98
CA SER A 65 0.71 -7.11 -1.14
C SER A 65 -0.48 -6.83 -2.05
N ALA A 66 -0.66 -7.58 -3.15
CA ALA A 66 -1.81 -7.41 -4.03
C ALA A 66 -3.15 -7.73 -3.31
N LEU A 67 -3.21 -8.79 -2.50
CA LEU A 67 -4.40 -9.13 -1.72
C LEU A 67 -4.73 -8.05 -0.68
N LYS A 68 -3.72 -7.51 0.00
CA LYS A 68 -3.89 -6.39 0.95
C LYS A 68 -4.42 -5.15 0.24
N ILE A 69 -3.79 -4.75 -0.87
CA ILE A 69 -4.22 -3.60 -1.68
C ILE A 69 -5.66 -3.79 -2.15
N LYS A 70 -6.00 -4.99 -2.64
CA LYS A 70 -7.36 -5.32 -3.06
C LYS A 70 -8.37 -5.11 -1.93
N LYS A 71 -8.10 -5.63 -0.73
CA LYS A 71 -8.98 -5.45 0.43
C LYS A 71 -9.17 -3.99 0.79
N LEU A 72 -8.12 -3.17 0.72
CA LEU A 72 -8.19 -1.72 0.95
C LEU A 72 -9.02 -1.01 -0.13
N GLN A 73 -8.84 -1.36 -1.41
CA GLN A 73 -9.65 -0.84 -2.51
C GLN A 73 -11.12 -1.23 -2.38
N ASP A 74 -11.42 -2.47 -1.99
CA ASP A 74 -12.78 -2.95 -1.73
C ASP A 74 -13.42 -2.20 -0.53
N ALA A 75 -12.61 -1.62 0.36
CA ALA A 75 -13.03 -0.72 1.44
C ALA A 75 -13.09 0.77 1.03
N GLY A 76 -12.85 1.10 -0.24
CA GLY A 76 -12.93 2.46 -0.80
C GLY A 76 -11.65 3.29 -0.69
N VAL A 77 -10.53 2.68 -0.28
CA VAL A 77 -9.25 3.37 -0.11
C VAL A 77 -8.59 3.58 -1.48
N HIS A 78 -8.08 4.79 -1.71
CA HIS A 78 -7.28 5.10 -2.89
C HIS A 78 -5.83 4.64 -2.68
N CYS A 79 -5.48 3.50 -3.27
CA CYS A 79 -4.15 2.90 -3.14
C CYS A 79 -3.20 3.34 -4.25
N THR A 80 -2.02 3.82 -3.85
CA THR A 80 -0.89 4.15 -4.75
C THR A 80 0.23 3.13 -4.56
N ILE A 81 0.72 2.56 -5.66
CA ILE A 81 1.93 1.74 -5.67
C ILE A 81 3.09 2.62 -6.15
N PHE A 82 4.11 2.78 -5.31
CA PHE A 82 5.30 3.56 -5.62
C PHE A 82 6.45 2.63 -6.00
N LEU A 83 6.91 2.73 -7.24
CA LEU A 83 8.10 2.01 -7.70
C LEU A 83 9.34 2.83 -7.38
N ALA A 84 10.13 2.35 -6.42
CA ALA A 84 11.22 3.09 -5.82
C ALA A 84 12.52 2.99 -6.65
N ASP A 85 12.50 3.53 -7.87
CA ASP A 85 13.62 3.47 -8.82
C ASP A 85 14.91 4.08 -8.25
N TYR A 86 14.81 5.22 -7.58
CA TYR A 86 15.96 5.89 -6.97
C TYR A 86 16.52 5.12 -5.76
N HIS A 87 15.67 4.46 -4.99
CA HIS A 87 16.12 3.63 -3.85
C HIS A 87 16.89 2.41 -4.38
N THR A 88 16.39 1.83 -5.48
CA THR A 88 17.04 0.74 -6.22
C THR A 88 18.42 1.16 -6.74
N PHE A 89 18.53 2.36 -7.31
CA PHE A 89 19.78 2.92 -7.81
C PHE A 89 20.78 3.19 -6.68
N LEU A 90 20.34 3.82 -5.59
CA LEU A 90 21.18 4.09 -4.41
C LEU A 90 21.70 2.80 -3.75
N ASN A 91 20.93 1.72 -3.83
CA ASN A 91 21.30 0.41 -3.28
C ASN A 91 22.13 -0.45 -4.26
N GLU A 92 22.62 0.14 -5.36
CA GLU A 92 23.47 -0.51 -6.38
C GLU A 92 22.89 -1.84 -6.89
N LYS A 93 21.55 -1.95 -6.96
CA LYS A 93 20.88 -3.16 -7.43
C LYS A 93 20.91 -3.27 -8.96
N LEU A 94 20.67 -4.48 -9.46
CA LEU A 94 20.76 -4.84 -10.87
C LEU A 94 22.17 -4.59 -11.42
N ASP A 95 22.30 -3.79 -12.47
CA ASP A 95 23.57 -3.38 -13.10
C ASP A 95 23.97 -1.95 -12.70
N GLY A 96 23.29 -1.34 -11.72
CA GLY A 96 23.52 0.03 -11.28
C GLY A 96 23.10 1.10 -12.30
N LYS A 97 22.43 0.74 -13.40
CA LYS A 97 22.00 1.69 -14.43
C LYS A 97 20.53 2.05 -14.25
N ILE A 98 20.24 3.35 -14.10
CA ILE A 98 18.87 3.85 -13.91
C ILE A 98 17.94 3.51 -15.09
N GLU A 99 18.49 3.38 -16.30
CA GLU A 99 17.77 2.97 -17.49
C GLU A 99 17.30 1.51 -17.41
N THR A 100 18.16 0.62 -16.93
CA THR A 100 17.83 -0.79 -16.67
C THR A 100 16.77 -0.90 -15.60
N ILE A 101 16.93 -0.16 -14.50
CA ILE A 101 15.96 -0.10 -13.39
C ILE A 101 14.59 0.30 -13.94
N ARG A 102 14.47 1.46 -14.61
CA ARG A 102 13.22 1.96 -15.20
C ARG A 102 12.57 0.98 -16.18
N LYS A 103 13.38 0.25 -16.97
CA LYS A 103 12.87 -0.76 -17.90
C LYS A 103 12.24 -1.94 -17.16
N VAL A 104 12.89 -2.41 -16.09
CA VAL A 104 12.34 -3.47 -15.23
C VAL A 104 11.09 -2.98 -14.48
N SER A 105 11.09 -1.74 -13.97
CA SER A 105 9.92 -1.10 -13.34
C SER A 105 8.69 -1.13 -14.22
N LYS A 106 8.83 -0.75 -15.49
CA LYS A 106 7.73 -0.74 -16.46
C LYS A 106 7.19 -2.15 -16.73
N ASN A 107 8.06 -3.15 -16.85
CA ASN A 107 7.66 -4.53 -17.10
C ASN A 107 6.94 -5.20 -15.91
N ILE A 108 7.08 -4.66 -14.70
CA ILE A 108 6.35 -5.12 -13.52
C ILE A 108 4.87 -4.71 -13.57
N LEU A 109 4.56 -3.55 -14.15
CA LEU A 109 3.19 -3.00 -14.18
C LEU A 109 2.40 -3.34 -15.44
N LEU A 110 3.08 -3.76 -16.52
CA LEU A 110 2.49 -3.95 -17.86
C LEU A 110 2.31 -5.43 -18.27
N GLN A 111 2.14 -6.34 -17.31
CA GLN A 111 1.76 -7.74 -17.61
C GLN A 111 0.24 -7.91 -17.63
#